data_AF-A0A956T1M0-F1
#
_entry.id   AF-A0A956T1M0-F1
#
_cell.length_a   1.000
_cell.length_b   1.000
_cell.length_c   1.000
_cell.angle_alpha   90.00
_cell.angle_beta   90.00
_cell.angle_gamma   90.00
#
_symmetry.space_group_name_H-M   'P 1'
#
loop_
_entity.id
_entity.type
_entity.pdbx_description
1 polymer ?
#
loop_
_entity_poly.entity_id
_entity_poly.type
_entity_poly.pdbx_seq_one_letter_code
_entity_poly.pdbx_strand_id
1 'polypeptide(L)'
;MKRFLLGALTMLLLQPAMAQDVSHYQTTADAIVEKSRASDKGWDRLSTLCTLYPHRLSGTSALEEAIDWIVGEMETDGFDRVTTEEVTVPHWERGVERLTVLKEKPEELAVVALGGSVSTPADGVEAELLVVESYEELDRRRAEAAGKIVVFNVPFTTYGETVGYRITGASRAADAGAVAALLRSVTPNSLATPHTGVMAYDEGSDKVPFGAITPEAAMHFHRLQEKGVSVRVRLILETKEFPDAQSRNVVAEIRGTELPEEVIVMGGHIDGWDIGEGAQDDGGGSVMCWEALRVLKSLDLKPKRTIRVVLWTNEE
;
A
#
# COMPACT_ATOMS: atom_id res chain seq x y z
N MET A 1 -57.43 -32.88 20.33
CA MET A 1 -56.79 -33.01 21.66
C MET A 1 -55.27 -32.95 21.48
N LYS A 2 -54.62 -32.16 22.33
CA LYS A 2 -53.21 -31.76 22.34
C LYS A 2 -52.23 -32.94 22.19
N ARG A 3 -51.17 -32.76 21.39
CA ARG A 3 -49.86 -33.41 21.62
C ARG A 3 -48.76 -32.38 21.44
N PHE A 4 -48.15 -32.02 22.56
CA PHE A 4 -46.93 -31.22 22.67
C PHE A 4 -45.75 -32.03 22.13
N LEU A 5 -44.98 -31.46 21.21
CA LEU A 5 -43.57 -31.80 21.04
C LEU A 5 -42.75 -30.61 21.56
N LEU A 6 -42.13 -30.79 22.72
CA LEU A 6 -41.08 -29.91 23.23
C LEU A 6 -39.79 -30.32 22.51
N GLY A 7 -39.29 -29.47 21.61
CA GLY A 7 -37.95 -29.61 21.05
C GLY A 7 -36.91 -29.28 22.12
N ALA A 8 -35.96 -30.18 22.36
CA ALA A 8 -34.84 -29.97 23.25
C ALA A 8 -33.94 -28.86 22.68
N LEU A 9 -33.86 -27.73 23.38
CA LEU A 9 -32.92 -26.65 23.10
C LEU A 9 -31.56 -27.06 23.67
N THR A 10 -30.66 -27.56 22.83
CA THR A 10 -29.27 -27.82 23.20
C THR A 10 -28.58 -26.49 23.45
N MET A 11 -28.48 -26.08 24.72
CA MET A 11 -27.62 -24.97 25.14
C MET A 11 -26.17 -25.38 24.89
N LEU A 12 -25.57 -24.85 23.83
CA LEU A 12 -24.12 -24.80 23.70
C LEU A 12 -23.61 -23.87 24.81
N LEU A 13 -23.14 -24.46 25.91
CA LEU A 13 -22.36 -23.72 26.91
C LEU A 13 -21.06 -23.30 26.25
N LEU A 14 -20.93 -22.01 25.90
CA LEU A 14 -19.64 -21.40 25.64
C LEU A 14 -18.82 -21.55 26.93
N GLN A 15 -17.88 -22.50 26.95
CA GLN A 15 -16.84 -22.48 27.96
C GLN A 15 -15.99 -21.23 27.71
N PRO A 16 -15.82 -20.33 28.68
CA PRO A 16 -14.88 -19.24 28.54
C PRO A 16 -13.50 -19.86 28.30
N ALA A 17 -12.84 -19.44 27.21
CA ALA A 17 -11.46 -19.81 26.97
C ALA A 17 -10.65 -19.38 28.20
N MET A 18 -10.22 -20.35 29.01
CA MET A 18 -9.29 -20.10 30.09
C MET A 18 -8.02 -19.58 29.44
N ALA A 19 -7.70 -18.30 29.66
CA ALA A 19 -6.42 -17.74 29.26
C ALA A 19 -5.32 -18.64 29.85
N GLN A 20 -4.43 -19.17 29.00
CA GLN A 20 -3.30 -19.95 29.48
C GLN A 20 -2.43 -19.05 30.37
N ASP A 21 -2.05 -19.54 31.55
CA ASP A 21 -1.05 -18.87 32.38
C ASP A 21 0.30 -18.95 31.64
N VAL A 22 0.80 -17.78 31.23
CA VAL A 22 2.08 -17.62 30.53
C VAL A 22 3.13 -16.93 31.42
N SER A 23 2.85 -16.75 32.71
CA SER A 23 3.76 -16.05 33.64
C SER A 23 5.12 -16.73 33.75
N HIS A 24 5.21 -18.04 33.53
CA HIS A 24 6.48 -18.77 33.49
C HIS A 24 7.38 -18.38 32.32
N TYR A 25 6.85 -17.71 31.28
CA TYR A 25 7.65 -17.15 30.18
C TYR A 25 8.14 -15.72 30.44
N GLN A 26 7.75 -15.08 31.55
CA GLN A 26 8.04 -13.66 31.80
C GLN A 26 9.55 -13.36 31.73
N THR A 27 10.38 -14.17 32.39
CA THR A 27 11.83 -13.97 32.36
C THR A 27 12.41 -14.06 30.94
N THR A 28 11.90 -14.97 30.11
CA THR A 28 12.32 -15.09 28.71
C THR A 28 11.85 -13.89 27.89
N ALA A 29 10.60 -13.46 28.08
CA ALA A 29 10.05 -12.29 27.40
C ALA A 29 10.83 -11.02 27.75
N ASP A 30 11.15 -10.82 29.03
CA ASP A 30 11.97 -9.69 29.49
C ASP A 30 13.37 -9.70 28.86
N ALA A 31 14.00 -10.88 28.76
CA ALA A 31 15.30 -11.02 28.11
C ALA A 31 15.25 -10.69 26.60
N ILE A 32 14.17 -11.05 25.90
CA ILE A 32 13.96 -10.67 24.50
C ILE A 32 13.85 -9.16 24.37
N VAL A 33 13.05 -8.51 25.21
CA VAL A 33 12.85 -7.05 25.21
C VAL A 33 14.14 -6.30 25.58
N GLU A 34 14.87 -6.78 26.57
CA GLU A 34 16.16 -6.19 26.95
C GLU A 34 17.16 -6.29 25.80
N LYS A 35 17.26 -7.47 25.16
CA LYS A 35 18.16 -7.70 24.04
C LYS A 35 17.81 -6.86 22.82
N SER A 36 16.52 -6.67 22.53
CA SER A 36 16.07 -5.85 21.41
C SER A 36 16.36 -4.37 21.64
N ARG A 37 16.19 -3.86 22.87
CA ARG A 37 16.48 -2.46 23.23
C ARG A 37 17.97 -2.14 23.30
N ALA A 38 18.83 -3.15 23.45
CA ALA A 38 20.27 -2.99 23.53
C ALA A 38 20.97 -3.00 22.15
N SER A 39 20.22 -2.97 21.04
CA SER A 39 20.77 -3.08 19.69
C SER A 39 20.08 -2.14 18.71
N ASP A 40 20.88 -1.40 17.94
CA ASP A 40 20.40 -0.53 16.86
C ASP A 40 20.33 -1.25 15.50
N LYS A 41 20.58 -2.57 15.46
CA LYS A 41 20.66 -3.34 14.19
C LYS A 41 19.43 -3.20 13.31
N GLY A 42 18.24 -3.20 13.90
CA GLY A 42 17.00 -3.00 13.15
C GLY A 42 16.92 -1.62 12.51
N TRP A 43 17.36 -0.59 13.24
CA TRP A 43 17.43 0.75 12.67
C TRP A 43 18.47 0.84 11.54
N ASP A 44 19.65 0.26 11.74
CA ASP A 44 20.72 0.28 10.73
C ASP A 44 20.31 -0.47 9.45
N ARG A 45 19.61 -1.59 9.59
CA ARG A 45 19.04 -2.35 8.47
C ARG A 45 17.97 -1.56 7.73
N LEU A 46 17.04 -0.94 8.46
CA LEU A 46 16.02 -0.09 7.84
C LEU A 46 16.66 1.09 7.11
N SER A 47 17.61 1.76 7.75
CA SER A 47 18.38 2.86 7.15
C SER A 47 19.10 2.40 5.88
N THR A 48 19.75 1.23 5.91
CA THR A 48 20.42 0.64 4.74
C THR A 48 19.42 0.33 3.63
N LEU A 49 18.30 -0.31 3.97
CA LEU A 49 17.24 -0.64 3.03
C LEU A 49 16.72 0.62 2.32
N CYS A 50 16.37 1.65 3.09
CA CYS A 50 15.87 2.93 2.55
C CYS A 50 16.92 3.69 1.74
N THR A 51 18.19 3.64 2.15
CA THR A 51 19.26 4.45 1.52
C THR A 51 19.79 3.81 0.25
N LEU A 52 20.02 2.49 0.27
CA LEU A 52 20.65 1.76 -0.84
C LEU A 52 19.63 1.18 -1.81
N TYR A 53 18.42 0.87 -1.33
CA TYR A 53 17.36 0.26 -2.12
C TYR A 53 16.02 1.01 -1.92
N PRO A 54 15.92 2.31 -2.26
CA PRO A 54 14.65 3.02 -2.27
C PRO A 54 13.75 2.55 -3.42
N HIS A 55 12.51 3.02 -3.48
CA HIS A 55 11.62 2.87 -4.65
C HIS A 55 11.43 1.41 -5.11
N ARG A 56 11.15 0.52 -4.16
CA ARG A 56 11.13 -0.94 -4.37
C ARG A 56 9.77 -1.44 -4.89
N LEU A 57 9.22 -0.80 -5.91
CA LEU A 57 7.94 -1.24 -6.48
C LEU A 57 8.11 -2.63 -7.11
N SER A 58 7.06 -3.45 -7.05
CA SER A 58 7.06 -4.78 -7.66
C SER A 58 7.38 -4.74 -9.16
N GLY A 59 8.11 -5.76 -9.62
CA GLY A 59 8.60 -5.86 -11.00
C GLY A 59 9.85 -5.03 -11.32
N THR A 60 10.35 -4.21 -10.38
CA THR A 60 11.56 -3.39 -10.59
C THR A 60 12.84 -4.12 -10.18
N SER A 61 13.98 -3.73 -10.76
CA SER A 61 15.29 -4.24 -10.33
C SER A 61 15.67 -3.82 -8.91
N ALA A 62 15.20 -2.66 -8.45
CA ALA A 62 15.48 -2.15 -7.11
C ALA A 62 14.92 -3.09 -6.02
N LEU A 63 13.74 -3.65 -6.24
CA LEU A 63 13.17 -4.66 -5.35
C LEU A 63 14.01 -5.95 -5.33
N GLU A 64 14.44 -6.45 -6.49
CA GLU A 64 15.25 -7.67 -6.56
C GLU A 64 16.63 -7.51 -5.92
N GLU A 65 17.26 -6.35 -6.09
CA GLU A 65 18.52 -6.00 -5.41
C GLU A 65 18.35 -5.93 -3.89
N ALA A 66 17.21 -5.39 -3.41
CA ALA A 66 16.88 -5.38 -1.98
C ALA A 66 16.69 -6.80 -1.43
N ILE A 67 15.99 -7.66 -2.18
CA ILE A 67 15.78 -9.07 -1.82
C ILE A 67 17.11 -9.80 -1.70
N ASP A 68 18.02 -9.63 -2.67
CA ASP A 68 19.35 -10.25 -2.66
C ASP A 68 20.17 -9.81 -1.43
N TRP A 69 20.13 -8.51 -1.10
CA TRP A 69 20.79 -7.99 0.09
C TRP A 69 20.21 -8.58 1.38
N ILE A 70 18.89 -8.65 1.51
CA ILE A 70 18.22 -9.21 2.69
C ILE A 70 18.58 -10.68 2.87
N VAL A 71 18.53 -11.47 1.79
CA VAL A 71 18.90 -12.89 1.84
C VAL A 71 20.33 -13.06 2.34
N GLY A 72 21.29 -12.30 1.80
CA GLY A 72 22.68 -12.38 2.24
C GLY A 72 22.90 -11.98 3.71
N GLU A 73 22.19 -10.96 4.18
CA GLU A 73 22.23 -10.56 5.60
C GLU A 73 21.56 -11.60 6.52
N MET A 74 20.43 -12.20 6.10
CA MET A 74 19.76 -13.27 6.84
C MET A 74 20.61 -14.55 6.91
N GLU A 75 21.35 -14.88 5.86
CA GLU A 75 22.32 -15.98 5.86
C GLU A 75 23.45 -15.73 6.87
N THR A 76 23.94 -14.48 6.93
CA THR A 76 24.97 -14.06 7.89
C THR A 76 24.47 -14.09 9.34
N ASP A 77 23.18 -13.88 9.57
CA ASP A 77 22.54 -14.04 10.89
C ASP A 77 22.49 -15.51 11.37
N GLY A 78 22.72 -16.47 10.49
CA GLY A 78 22.85 -17.89 10.84
C GLY A 78 21.53 -18.57 11.19
N PHE A 79 20.43 -18.17 10.55
CA PHE A 79 19.15 -18.89 10.65
C PHE A 79 19.26 -20.34 10.16
N ASP A 80 18.35 -21.21 10.62
CA ASP A 80 18.42 -22.65 10.28
C ASP A 80 18.04 -22.89 8.81
N ARG A 81 17.28 -21.95 8.22
CA ARG A 81 16.93 -21.91 6.81
C ARG A 81 16.74 -20.46 6.38
N VAL A 82 17.28 -20.11 5.21
CA VAL A 82 16.98 -18.89 4.45
C VAL A 82 16.71 -19.32 3.01
N THR A 83 15.54 -19.03 2.48
CA THR A 83 15.12 -19.41 1.12
C THR A 83 14.24 -18.33 0.51
N THR A 84 14.09 -18.36 -0.81
CA THR A 84 13.12 -17.54 -1.54
C THR A 84 12.01 -18.41 -2.14
N GLU A 85 10.83 -17.81 -2.33
CA GLU A 85 9.70 -18.41 -3.05
C GLU A 85 9.33 -17.51 -4.23
N GLU A 86 9.34 -18.05 -5.45
CA GLU A 86 9.02 -17.28 -6.65
C GLU A 86 7.55 -16.81 -6.66
N VAL A 87 7.34 -15.56 -7.07
CA VAL A 87 6.02 -14.97 -7.28
C VAL A 87 6.02 -14.19 -8.60
N THR A 88 4.96 -14.32 -9.39
CA THR A 88 4.75 -13.53 -10.61
C THR A 88 4.01 -12.26 -10.23
N VAL A 89 4.52 -11.09 -10.63
CA VAL A 89 4.01 -9.78 -10.24
C VAL A 89 3.79 -8.88 -11.45
N PRO A 90 2.82 -7.97 -11.43
CA PRO A 90 2.69 -6.95 -12.46
C PRO A 90 3.95 -6.08 -12.53
N HIS A 91 4.24 -5.53 -13.70
CA HIS A 91 5.33 -4.58 -13.89
C HIS A 91 4.79 -3.29 -14.53
N TRP A 92 4.71 -2.25 -13.70
CA TRP A 92 4.27 -0.93 -14.09
C TRP A 92 5.31 0.10 -13.65
N GLU A 93 5.64 1.04 -14.53
CA GLU A 93 6.60 2.10 -14.24
C GLU A 93 5.98 3.47 -14.45
N ARG A 94 6.27 4.37 -13.51
CA ARG A 94 5.97 5.79 -13.60
C ARG A 94 7.03 6.53 -14.41
N GLY A 95 6.58 7.47 -15.23
CA GLY A 95 7.41 8.37 -16.02
C GLY A 95 7.24 9.83 -15.59
N VAL A 96 7.27 10.73 -16.57
CA VAL A 96 7.09 12.17 -16.34
C VAL A 96 5.66 12.49 -15.91
N GLU A 97 5.56 13.32 -14.87
CA GLU A 97 4.30 13.79 -14.33
C GLU A 97 4.29 15.31 -14.27
N ARG A 98 3.21 15.92 -14.76
CA ARG A 98 3.04 17.38 -14.72
C ARG A 98 1.57 17.75 -14.70
N LEU A 99 1.20 18.63 -13.77
CA LEU A 99 -0.08 19.31 -13.77
C LEU A 99 0.14 20.81 -13.86
N THR A 100 -0.35 21.42 -14.94
CA THR A 100 -0.22 22.87 -15.17
C THR A 100 -1.60 23.50 -15.20
N VAL A 101 -1.85 24.47 -14.32
CA VAL A 101 -3.03 25.33 -14.40
C VAL A 101 -2.83 26.37 -15.50
N LEU A 102 -3.71 26.37 -16.49
CA LEU A 102 -3.64 27.24 -17.66
C LEU A 102 -4.33 28.57 -17.36
N LYS A 103 -3.52 29.60 -17.12
CA LYS A 103 -3.91 31.00 -16.91
C LYS A 103 -2.84 31.92 -17.51
N GLU A 104 -3.03 33.24 -17.48
CA GLU A 104 -2.08 34.22 -18.06
C GLU A 104 -0.62 33.94 -17.67
N LYS A 105 -0.41 33.55 -16.40
CA LYS A 105 0.85 33.01 -15.90
C LYS A 105 0.64 31.57 -15.46
N PRO A 106 1.02 30.57 -16.28
CA PRO A 106 0.85 29.17 -15.93
C PRO A 106 1.47 28.84 -14.58
N GLU A 107 0.79 27.98 -13.82
CA GLU A 107 1.25 27.53 -12.51
C GLU A 107 1.34 26.00 -12.53
N GLU A 108 2.49 25.47 -12.11
CA GLU A 108 2.67 24.03 -11.94
C GLU A 108 2.29 23.63 -10.52
N LEU A 109 1.57 22.52 -10.40
CA LEU A 109 1.17 21.92 -9.13
C LEU A 109 1.71 20.50 -9.04
N ALA A 110 1.92 20.05 -7.81
CA ALA A 110 2.31 18.67 -7.55
C ALA A 110 1.18 17.70 -7.93
N VAL A 111 1.53 16.66 -8.67
CA VAL A 111 0.67 15.56 -9.08
C VAL A 111 1.49 14.28 -9.10
N VAL A 112 0.84 13.14 -8.89
CA VAL A 112 1.43 11.81 -9.03
C VAL A 112 0.40 10.89 -9.69
N ALA A 113 0.78 10.08 -10.66
CA ALA A 113 -0.09 9.04 -11.23
C ALA A 113 -0.47 8.03 -10.14
N LEU A 114 -1.61 7.38 -10.30
CA LEU A 114 -1.97 6.23 -9.47
C LEU A 114 -1.43 4.95 -10.09
N GLY A 115 -1.01 4.01 -9.24
CA GLY A 115 -0.41 2.75 -9.68
C GLY A 115 -1.38 1.96 -10.54
N GLY A 116 -0.96 1.60 -11.76
CA GLY A 116 -1.82 0.96 -12.76
C GLY A 116 -2.57 1.93 -13.69
N SER A 117 -2.42 3.25 -13.52
CA SER A 117 -3.01 4.22 -14.46
C SER A 117 -2.40 4.10 -15.86
N VAL A 118 -3.25 4.28 -16.89
CA VAL A 118 -2.78 4.48 -18.26
C VAL A 118 -2.13 5.85 -18.44
N SER A 119 -1.28 5.95 -19.46
CA SER A 119 -0.64 7.21 -19.85
C SER A 119 -1.65 8.21 -20.42
N THR A 120 -1.39 9.50 -20.21
CA THR A 120 -1.95 10.55 -21.07
C THR A 120 -1.41 10.42 -22.51
N PRO A 121 -2.11 10.95 -23.53
CA PRO A 121 -1.51 11.18 -24.85
C PRO A 121 -0.21 11.99 -24.74
N ALA A 122 0.66 11.91 -25.76
CA ALA A 122 1.98 12.56 -25.73
C ALA A 122 1.94 14.08 -25.48
N ASP A 123 0.91 14.77 -25.98
CA ASP A 123 0.72 16.22 -25.77
C ASP A 123 0.04 16.56 -24.42
N GLY A 124 -0.32 15.53 -23.64
CA GLY A 124 -1.12 15.63 -22.41
C GLY A 124 -2.63 15.72 -22.68
N VAL A 125 -3.39 15.80 -21.60
CA VAL A 125 -4.83 16.08 -21.61
C VAL A 125 -5.05 17.53 -21.17
N GLU A 126 -5.62 18.35 -22.05
CA GLU A 126 -6.11 19.67 -21.68
C GLU A 126 -7.63 19.70 -21.56
N ALA A 127 -8.12 20.03 -20.37
CA ALA A 127 -9.56 20.12 -20.14
C ALA A 127 -9.88 21.00 -18.92
N GLU A 128 -11.15 21.42 -18.84
CA GLU A 128 -11.68 22.04 -17.63
C GLU A 128 -11.84 21.01 -16.51
N LEU A 129 -11.69 21.46 -15.27
CA LEU A 129 -11.95 20.64 -14.10
C LEU A 129 -13.46 20.60 -13.78
N LEU A 130 -13.92 19.42 -13.36
CA LEU A 130 -15.17 19.25 -12.62
C LEU A 130 -14.83 18.67 -11.26
N VAL A 131 -14.97 19.48 -10.21
CA VAL A 131 -14.70 19.03 -8.84
C VAL A 131 -15.97 18.47 -8.24
N VAL A 132 -15.88 17.26 -7.68
CA VAL A 132 -16.98 16.57 -6.98
C VAL A 132 -16.48 16.00 -5.65
N GLU A 133 -17.35 15.93 -4.66
CA GLU A 133 -17.02 15.43 -3.32
C GLU A 133 -17.53 14.01 -3.07
N SER A 134 -18.31 13.44 -4.01
CA SER A 134 -18.73 12.04 -3.94
C SER A 134 -19.11 11.45 -5.31
N TYR A 135 -19.26 10.13 -5.38
CA TYR A 135 -19.80 9.48 -6.57
C TYR A 135 -21.27 9.85 -6.84
N GLU A 136 -22.07 10.04 -5.79
CA GLU A 136 -23.46 10.48 -5.96
C GLU A 136 -23.53 11.90 -6.53
N GLU A 137 -22.56 12.76 -6.21
CA GLU A 137 -22.45 14.07 -6.85
C GLU A 137 -22.05 13.93 -8.32
N LEU A 138 -21.06 13.10 -8.63
CA LEU A 138 -20.68 12.80 -10.02
C LEU A 138 -21.88 12.29 -10.83
N ASP A 139 -22.68 11.38 -10.27
CA ASP A 139 -23.86 10.84 -10.94
C ASP A 139 -24.92 11.93 -11.21
N ARG A 140 -25.16 12.83 -10.25
CA ARG A 140 -26.07 13.98 -10.45
C ARG A 140 -25.56 14.96 -11.50
N ARG A 141 -24.24 15.12 -11.60
CA ARG A 141 -23.55 16.07 -12.49
C ARG A 141 -22.94 15.40 -13.71
N ARG A 142 -23.37 14.19 -14.05
CA ARG A 142 -22.78 13.36 -15.11
C ARG A 142 -22.72 14.09 -16.45
N ALA A 143 -23.76 14.86 -16.79
CA ALA A 143 -23.81 15.64 -18.01
C ALA A 143 -22.73 16.75 -18.09
N GLU A 144 -22.24 17.24 -16.94
CA GLU A 144 -21.17 18.23 -16.87
C GLU A 144 -19.76 17.60 -16.98
N ALA A 145 -19.63 16.30 -16.72
CA ALA A 145 -18.34 15.59 -16.64
C ALA A 145 -17.77 15.27 -18.03
N ALA A 146 -18.62 15.15 -19.05
CA ALA A 146 -18.22 14.82 -20.41
C ALA A 146 -17.15 15.79 -20.94
N GLY A 147 -16.00 15.26 -21.34
CA GLY A 147 -14.87 16.05 -21.86
C GLY A 147 -14.06 16.82 -20.82
N LYS A 148 -14.37 16.65 -19.53
CA LYS A 148 -13.66 17.32 -18.41
C LYS A 148 -12.71 16.37 -17.69
N ILE A 149 -11.86 16.94 -16.85
CA ILE A 149 -11.08 16.19 -15.86
C ILE A 149 -11.88 16.21 -14.56
N VAL A 150 -12.29 15.05 -14.08
CA VAL A 150 -13.03 14.94 -12.80
C VAL A 150 -12.03 14.96 -11.65
N VAL A 151 -12.21 15.86 -10.70
CA VAL A 151 -11.43 15.92 -9.45
C VAL A 151 -12.29 15.39 -8.31
N PHE A 152 -11.93 14.23 -7.76
CA PHE A 152 -12.54 13.68 -6.56
C PHE A 152 -11.95 14.36 -5.31
N ASN A 153 -12.58 15.44 -4.86
CA ASN A 153 -12.24 16.17 -3.62
C ASN A 153 -12.95 15.58 -2.40
N VAL A 154 -12.84 14.27 -2.19
CA VAL A 154 -13.51 13.57 -1.09
C VAL A 154 -12.81 13.92 0.23
N PRO A 155 -13.53 14.42 1.26
CA PRO A 155 -12.94 14.63 2.58
C PRO A 155 -12.49 13.29 3.18
N PHE A 156 -11.27 13.27 3.74
CA PHE A 156 -10.78 12.09 4.45
C PHE A 156 -11.62 11.84 5.70
N THR A 157 -12.10 10.61 5.86
CA THR A 157 -12.76 10.13 7.09
C THR A 157 -11.89 9.07 7.76
N THR A 158 -11.75 7.93 7.10
CA THR A 158 -10.85 6.83 7.45
C THR A 158 -10.18 6.37 6.17
N TYR A 159 -9.00 5.76 6.29
CA TYR A 159 -8.30 5.26 5.11
C TYR A 159 -9.16 4.24 4.35
N GLY A 160 -9.75 3.25 5.05
CA GLY A 160 -10.57 2.20 4.43
C GLY A 160 -11.80 2.71 3.68
N GLU A 161 -12.45 3.78 4.15
CA GLU A 161 -13.60 4.37 3.46
C GLU A 161 -13.17 5.25 2.27
N THR A 162 -12.14 6.09 2.47
CA THR A 162 -11.74 7.09 1.47
C THR A 162 -10.93 6.45 0.32
N VAL A 163 -10.16 5.38 0.57
CA VAL A 163 -9.31 4.72 -0.45
C VAL A 163 -10.11 4.13 -1.60
N GLY A 164 -11.41 3.84 -1.43
CA GLY A 164 -12.28 3.36 -2.51
C GLY A 164 -12.30 4.29 -3.74
N TYR A 165 -12.12 5.61 -3.52
CA TYR A 165 -12.01 6.59 -4.60
C TYR A 165 -10.70 6.49 -5.38
N ARG A 166 -9.61 6.05 -4.75
CA ARG A 166 -8.35 5.71 -5.42
C ARG A 166 -8.51 4.46 -6.27
N ILE A 167 -9.15 3.43 -5.73
CA ILE A 167 -9.27 2.14 -6.42
C ILE A 167 -10.09 2.28 -7.70
N THR A 168 -11.30 2.85 -7.63
CA THR A 168 -12.28 2.78 -8.73
C THR A 168 -12.56 4.14 -9.40
N GLY A 169 -11.93 5.23 -8.95
CA GLY A 169 -12.22 6.58 -9.43
C GLY A 169 -12.03 6.77 -10.93
N ALA A 170 -11.02 6.12 -11.53
CA ALA A 170 -10.77 6.21 -12.97
C ALA A 170 -11.96 5.70 -13.79
N SER A 171 -12.47 4.50 -13.49
CA SER A 171 -13.63 3.90 -14.16
C SER A 171 -14.88 4.76 -13.96
N ARG A 172 -15.13 5.23 -12.73
CA ARG A 172 -16.27 6.10 -12.41
C ARG A 172 -16.25 7.41 -13.19
N ALA A 173 -15.07 8.00 -13.37
CA ALA A 173 -14.89 9.20 -14.18
C ALA A 173 -15.09 8.90 -15.68
N ALA A 174 -14.51 7.81 -16.19
CA ALA A 174 -14.67 7.37 -17.57
C ALA A 174 -16.14 7.11 -17.92
N ASP A 175 -16.88 6.43 -17.05
CA ASP A 175 -18.33 6.19 -17.17
C ASP A 175 -19.14 7.50 -17.24
N ALA A 176 -18.63 8.59 -16.65
CA ALA A 176 -19.25 9.91 -16.74
C ALA A 176 -18.84 10.70 -17.99
N GLY A 177 -17.99 10.13 -18.85
CA GLY A 177 -17.47 10.75 -20.07
C GLY A 177 -16.27 11.67 -19.82
N ALA A 178 -15.66 11.61 -18.63
CA ALA A 178 -14.45 12.38 -18.34
C ALA A 178 -13.27 11.90 -19.21
N VAL A 179 -12.31 12.78 -19.45
CA VAL A 179 -11.10 12.47 -20.25
C VAL A 179 -9.89 12.16 -19.39
N ALA A 180 -9.95 12.47 -18.09
CA ALA A 180 -9.00 12.04 -17.07
C ALA A 180 -9.66 12.22 -15.69
N ALA A 181 -9.02 11.70 -14.66
CA ALA A 181 -9.40 11.92 -13.28
C ALA A 181 -8.22 12.42 -12.45
N LEU A 182 -8.53 13.17 -11.38
CA LEU A 182 -7.61 13.53 -10.33
C LEU A 182 -8.25 13.22 -8.98
N LEU A 183 -7.44 12.74 -8.03
CA LEU A 183 -7.88 12.40 -6.68
C LEU A 183 -7.24 13.35 -5.68
N ARG A 184 -8.02 13.87 -4.72
CA ARG A 184 -7.44 14.42 -3.50
C ARG A 184 -6.72 13.30 -2.74
N SER A 185 -5.43 13.45 -2.45
CA SER A 185 -4.67 12.47 -1.67
C SER A 185 -5.45 11.95 -0.46
N VAL A 186 -5.43 10.63 -0.27
CA VAL A 186 -6.12 9.91 0.81
C VAL A 186 -5.33 10.09 2.10
N THR A 187 -5.49 11.23 2.75
CA THR A 187 -4.78 11.57 3.99
C THR A 187 -5.57 12.59 4.82
N PRO A 188 -5.54 12.48 6.17
CA PRO A 188 -6.11 13.51 7.04
C PRO A 188 -5.29 14.80 7.03
N ASN A 189 -3.98 14.70 6.81
CA ASN A 189 -3.03 15.81 6.89
C ASN A 189 -2.29 15.96 5.57
N SER A 190 -2.03 17.20 5.16
CA SER A 190 -1.24 17.46 3.98
C SER A 190 0.15 17.97 4.34
N LEU A 191 1.15 17.48 3.60
CA LEU A 191 2.52 17.97 3.60
C LEU A 191 2.88 18.60 2.24
N ALA A 192 1.87 19.03 1.48
CA ALA A 192 1.99 19.41 0.07
C ALA A 192 2.55 18.28 -0.84
N THR A 193 2.39 17.03 -0.42
CA THR A 193 2.79 15.82 -1.16
C THR A 193 1.55 15.11 -1.71
N PRO A 194 1.48 14.81 -3.02
CA PRO A 194 0.45 13.94 -3.56
C PRO A 194 0.75 12.47 -3.17
N HIS A 195 -0.28 11.66 -2.93
CA HIS A 195 -0.12 10.27 -2.49
C HIS A 195 -0.53 9.32 -3.61
N THR A 196 0.36 8.40 -3.99
CA THR A 196 0.05 7.34 -4.94
C THR A 196 -0.64 6.15 -4.26
N GLY A 197 -0.73 5.04 -4.96
CA GLY A 197 -1.35 3.80 -4.51
C GLY A 197 -2.05 3.10 -5.66
N VAL A 198 -2.35 1.82 -5.46
CA VAL A 198 -3.00 1.00 -6.48
C VAL A 198 -4.36 1.57 -6.86
N MET A 199 -4.63 1.53 -8.16
CA MET A 199 -5.95 1.68 -8.75
C MET A 199 -6.27 0.47 -9.63
N ALA A 200 -7.55 0.24 -9.91
CA ALA A 200 -8.00 -0.78 -10.83
C ALA A 200 -9.04 -0.20 -11.79
N TYR A 201 -8.94 -0.57 -13.06
CA TYR A 201 -10.01 -0.32 -14.03
C TYR A 201 -11.06 -1.42 -13.92
N ASP A 202 -12.34 -1.04 -13.99
CA ASP A 202 -13.43 -2.00 -14.04
C ASP A 202 -13.39 -2.75 -15.38
N GLU A 203 -13.74 -4.02 -15.36
CA GLU A 203 -13.71 -4.85 -16.57
C GLU A 203 -14.63 -4.26 -17.66
N GLY A 204 -14.05 -4.00 -18.84
CA GLY A 204 -14.77 -3.42 -19.97
C GLY A 204 -14.99 -1.91 -19.91
N SER A 205 -14.54 -1.21 -18.86
CA SER A 205 -14.56 0.26 -18.79
C SER A 205 -13.55 0.86 -19.75
N ASP A 206 -13.88 2.04 -20.31
CA ASP A 206 -12.89 2.90 -20.93
C ASP A 206 -11.83 3.29 -19.89
N LYS A 207 -10.56 3.31 -20.31
CA LYS A 207 -9.44 3.67 -19.44
C LYS A 207 -9.09 5.14 -19.64
N VAL A 208 -9.14 5.92 -18.57
CA VAL A 208 -8.70 7.32 -18.55
C VAL A 208 -7.50 7.49 -17.60
N PRO A 209 -6.57 8.42 -17.88
CA PRO A 209 -5.46 8.71 -16.98
C PRO A 209 -5.96 9.16 -15.60
N PHE A 210 -5.33 8.67 -14.54
CA PHE A 210 -5.71 8.97 -13.17
C PHE A 210 -4.48 9.27 -12.31
N GLY A 211 -4.49 10.45 -11.67
CA GLY A 211 -3.46 10.85 -10.72
C GLY A 211 -4.05 11.40 -9.42
N ALA A 212 -3.21 11.62 -8.42
CA ALA A 212 -3.55 12.32 -7.20
C ALA A 212 -2.86 13.68 -7.13
N ILE A 213 -3.54 14.63 -6.49
CA ILE A 213 -3.07 15.98 -6.20
C ILE A 213 -3.17 16.24 -4.70
N THR A 214 -2.49 17.28 -4.24
CA THR A 214 -2.54 17.66 -2.83
C THR A 214 -3.96 18.04 -2.38
N PRO A 215 -4.32 17.81 -1.11
CA PRO A 215 -5.57 18.30 -0.54
C PRO A 215 -5.78 19.81 -0.75
N GLU A 216 -4.72 20.62 -0.68
CA GLU A 216 -4.79 22.06 -0.91
C GLU A 216 -5.25 22.40 -2.33
N ALA A 217 -4.68 21.73 -3.34
CA ALA A 217 -5.04 21.95 -4.73
C ALA A 217 -6.50 21.57 -4.97
N ALA A 218 -6.92 20.37 -4.53
CA ALA A 218 -8.30 19.91 -4.67
C ALA A 218 -9.30 20.86 -3.99
N MET A 219 -9.05 21.26 -2.74
CA MET A 219 -9.90 22.20 -2.03
C MET A 219 -9.88 23.61 -2.64
N HIS A 220 -8.75 24.04 -3.21
CA HIS A 220 -8.68 25.32 -3.91
C HIS A 220 -9.53 25.32 -5.17
N PHE A 221 -9.42 24.28 -5.99
CA PHE A 221 -10.25 24.09 -7.18
C PHE A 221 -11.73 24.03 -6.82
N HIS A 222 -12.09 23.35 -5.72
CA HIS A 222 -13.48 23.33 -5.26
C HIS A 222 -14.00 24.74 -4.98
N ARG A 223 -13.27 25.55 -4.18
CA ARG A 223 -13.67 26.94 -3.88
C ARG A 223 -13.75 27.85 -5.10
N LEU A 224 -12.91 27.62 -6.13
CA LEU A 224 -12.99 28.35 -7.39
C LEU A 224 -14.26 27.98 -8.17
N GLN A 225 -14.58 26.69 -8.24
CA GLN A 225 -15.81 26.19 -8.86
C GLN A 225 -17.06 26.77 -8.18
N GLU A 226 -17.11 26.80 -6.85
CA GLU A 226 -18.24 27.41 -6.09
C GLU A 226 -18.42 28.91 -6.39
N LYS A 227 -17.34 29.59 -6.79
CA LYS A 227 -17.35 30.99 -7.20
C LYS A 227 -17.63 31.19 -8.69
N GLY A 228 -17.93 30.12 -9.43
CA GLY A 228 -18.18 30.16 -10.87
C GLY A 228 -16.91 30.41 -11.71
N VAL A 229 -15.72 30.15 -11.16
CA VAL A 229 -14.45 30.28 -11.89
C VAL A 229 -14.07 28.93 -12.47
N SER A 230 -14.13 28.80 -13.79
CA SER A 230 -13.63 27.61 -14.49
C SER A 230 -12.12 27.53 -14.41
N VAL A 231 -11.61 26.36 -14.04
CA VAL A 231 -10.17 26.05 -14.04
C VAL A 231 -9.88 25.12 -15.19
N ARG A 232 -8.98 25.51 -16.10
CA ARG A 232 -8.48 24.65 -17.16
C ARG A 232 -7.06 24.24 -16.85
N VAL A 233 -6.73 22.97 -17.04
CA VAL A 233 -5.40 22.42 -16.78
C VAL A 233 -4.86 21.66 -17.99
N ARG A 234 -3.55 21.47 -18.01
CA ARG A 234 -2.87 20.44 -18.81
C ARG A 234 -2.32 19.39 -17.86
N LEU A 235 -2.71 18.13 -18.05
CA LEU A 235 -2.24 16.97 -17.30
C LEU A 235 -1.35 16.10 -18.20
N ILE A 236 -0.16 15.77 -17.71
CA ILE A 236 0.74 14.79 -18.31
C ILE A 236 1.02 13.74 -17.23
N LEU A 237 0.68 12.49 -17.53
CA LEU A 237 1.06 11.32 -16.75
C LEU A 237 1.65 10.31 -17.73
N GLU A 238 2.96 10.17 -17.76
CA GLU A 238 3.62 9.10 -18.50
C GLU A 238 3.72 7.87 -17.60
N THR A 239 3.30 6.73 -18.12
CA THR A 239 3.29 5.44 -17.43
C THR A 239 3.59 4.33 -18.45
N LYS A 240 4.22 3.25 -18.01
CA LYS A 240 4.55 2.10 -18.87
C LYS A 240 4.06 0.84 -18.21
N GLU A 241 3.37 0.04 -18.99
CA GLU A 241 2.95 -1.31 -18.61
C GLU A 241 3.85 -2.29 -19.37
N PHE A 242 4.46 -3.21 -18.61
CA PHE A 242 5.31 -4.27 -19.12
C PHE A 242 4.63 -5.62 -18.88
N PRO A 243 5.07 -6.70 -19.55
CA PRO A 243 4.67 -8.04 -19.16
C PRO A 243 5.00 -8.30 -17.68
N ASP A 244 4.19 -9.13 -17.03
CA ASP A 244 4.46 -9.57 -15.67
C ASP A 244 5.91 -10.06 -15.50
N ALA A 245 6.47 -9.72 -14.34
CA ALA A 245 7.84 -10.03 -13.97
C ALA A 245 7.88 -11.12 -12.90
N GLN A 246 8.99 -11.86 -12.85
CA GLN A 246 9.27 -12.77 -11.73
C GLN A 246 9.91 -11.99 -10.58
N SER A 247 9.45 -12.27 -9.38
CA SER A 247 9.96 -11.74 -8.12
C SER A 247 9.94 -12.83 -7.04
N ARG A 248 10.25 -12.49 -5.78
CA ARG A 248 10.51 -13.47 -4.71
C ARG A 248 10.04 -13.00 -3.33
N ASN A 249 9.25 -13.83 -2.66
CA ASN A 249 9.12 -13.74 -1.20
C ASN A 249 10.43 -14.23 -0.55
N VAL A 250 10.79 -13.65 0.59
CA VAL A 250 11.93 -14.10 1.41
C VAL A 250 11.42 -14.86 2.63
N VAL A 251 12.02 -16.01 2.92
CA VAL A 251 11.64 -16.87 4.05
C VAL A 251 12.87 -17.20 4.90
N ALA A 252 12.80 -16.92 6.21
CA ALA A 252 13.83 -17.30 7.18
C ALA A 252 13.24 -18.01 8.39
N GLU A 253 13.93 -19.02 8.93
CA GLU A 253 13.39 -19.87 10.02
C GLU A 253 14.37 -20.13 11.16
N ILE A 254 13.81 -20.19 12.37
CA ILE A 254 14.38 -20.97 13.49
C ILE A 254 13.51 -22.22 13.65
N ARG A 255 14.12 -23.40 13.50
CA ARG A 255 13.40 -24.68 13.53
C ARG A 255 12.98 -25.02 14.96
N GLY A 256 11.73 -25.47 15.09
CA GLY A 256 11.19 -25.95 16.36
C GLY A 256 11.84 -27.25 16.84
N THR A 257 11.87 -27.46 18.16
CA THR A 257 12.46 -28.66 18.77
C THR A 257 11.47 -29.80 19.00
N GLU A 258 10.25 -29.49 19.41
CA GLU A 258 9.22 -30.50 19.78
C GLU A 258 8.19 -30.70 18.65
N LEU A 259 7.80 -29.60 18.00
CA LEU A 259 6.75 -29.53 17.00
C LEU A 259 7.28 -28.76 15.77
N PRO A 260 8.33 -29.26 15.08
CA PRO A 260 8.99 -28.54 13.99
C PRO A 260 8.08 -28.26 12.78
N GLU A 261 7.01 -29.04 12.62
CA GLU A 261 6.05 -28.89 11.52
C GLU A 261 4.92 -27.90 11.85
N GLU A 262 4.78 -27.47 13.11
CA GLU A 262 3.89 -26.38 13.49
C GLU A 262 4.65 -25.05 13.38
N VAL A 263 4.15 -24.13 12.55
CA VAL A 263 4.83 -22.89 12.20
C VAL A 263 4.09 -21.68 12.77
N ILE A 264 4.81 -20.85 13.51
CA ILE A 264 4.38 -19.49 13.86
C ILE A 264 4.98 -18.57 12.82
N VAL A 265 4.12 -17.91 12.03
CA VAL A 265 4.55 -16.98 10.99
C VAL A 265 4.42 -15.54 11.50
N MET A 266 5.44 -14.75 11.26
CA MET A 266 5.44 -13.29 11.38
C MET A 266 6.07 -12.70 10.12
N GLY A 267 5.74 -11.45 9.78
CA GLY A 267 6.23 -10.88 8.54
C GLY A 267 5.74 -9.46 8.27
N GLY A 268 6.21 -8.93 7.16
CA GLY A 268 5.84 -7.67 6.53
C GLY A 268 6.05 -7.78 5.02
N HIS A 269 5.77 -6.73 4.25
CA HIS A 269 6.07 -6.73 2.82
C HIS A 269 7.31 -5.89 2.52
N ILE A 270 8.08 -6.31 1.52
CA ILE A 270 9.38 -5.70 1.20
C ILE A 270 9.32 -4.72 0.03
N ASP A 271 8.33 -4.89 -0.83
CA ASP A 271 7.99 -3.89 -1.84
C ASP A 271 7.45 -2.63 -1.19
N GLY A 272 7.54 -1.53 -1.94
CA GLY A 272 7.00 -0.24 -1.54
C GLY A 272 6.84 0.66 -2.75
N TRP A 273 5.98 1.67 -2.66
CA TRP A 273 5.79 2.60 -3.78
C TRP A 273 7.07 3.31 -4.23
N ASP A 274 7.09 3.62 -5.51
CA ASP A 274 8.20 4.18 -6.29
C ASP A 274 8.47 5.68 -6.04
N ILE A 275 7.74 6.32 -5.12
CA ILE A 275 7.85 7.77 -4.85
C ILE A 275 8.48 8.10 -3.50
N GLY A 276 8.86 7.08 -2.73
CA GLY A 276 9.55 7.23 -1.45
C GLY A 276 10.51 6.08 -1.16
N GLU A 277 11.00 6.02 0.06
CA GLU A 277 11.98 5.03 0.49
C GLU A 277 11.34 3.76 1.09
N GLY A 278 10.01 3.74 1.23
CA GLY A 278 9.27 2.60 1.81
C GLY A 278 9.67 2.30 3.25
N ALA A 279 9.95 3.35 4.05
CA ALA A 279 10.47 3.19 5.41
C ALA A 279 9.41 2.74 6.41
N GLN A 280 8.22 3.36 6.37
CA GLN A 280 7.09 3.01 7.23
C GLN A 280 6.19 1.95 6.62
N ASP A 281 6.16 1.88 5.29
CA ASP A 281 5.28 1.04 4.48
C ASP A 281 6.13 0.26 3.47
N ASP A 282 6.55 -0.97 3.76
CA ASP A 282 6.57 -1.62 5.09
C ASP A 282 8.00 -2.08 5.46
N GLY A 283 9.01 -1.28 5.10
CA GLY A 283 10.39 -1.54 5.50
C GLY A 283 10.53 -1.71 7.03
N GLY A 284 9.81 -0.89 7.80
CA GLY A 284 9.78 -0.94 9.26
C GLY A 284 9.24 -2.26 9.80
N GLY A 285 8.03 -2.69 9.40
CA GLY A 285 7.42 -3.94 9.86
C GLY A 285 8.22 -5.17 9.41
N SER A 286 8.69 -5.17 8.17
CA SER A 286 9.58 -6.21 7.63
C SER A 286 10.86 -6.37 8.45
N VAL A 287 11.58 -5.27 8.70
CA VAL A 287 12.83 -5.31 9.48
C VAL A 287 12.57 -5.63 10.95
N MET A 288 11.44 -5.19 11.54
CA MET A 288 11.06 -5.57 12.91
C MET A 288 10.86 -7.08 13.04
N CYS A 289 10.16 -7.72 12.10
CA CYS A 289 9.94 -9.17 12.11
C CYS A 289 11.26 -9.93 11.95
N TRP A 290 12.12 -9.48 11.02
CA TRP A 290 13.46 -10.04 10.86
C TRP A 290 14.30 -9.91 12.15
N GLU A 291 14.38 -8.72 12.75
CA GLU A 291 15.13 -8.52 13.99
C GLU A 291 14.58 -9.35 15.15
N ALA A 292 13.26 -9.51 15.24
CA ALA A 292 12.66 -10.38 16.25
C ALA A 292 13.24 -11.80 16.13
N LEU A 293 13.29 -12.37 14.91
CA LEU A 293 13.89 -13.68 14.68
C LEU A 293 15.39 -13.71 15.05
N ARG A 294 16.16 -12.68 14.65
CA ARG A 294 17.59 -12.57 14.96
C ARG A 294 17.85 -12.49 16.47
N VAL A 295 17.02 -11.76 17.22
CA VAL A 295 17.12 -11.66 18.68
C VAL A 295 16.91 -13.02 19.32
N LEU A 296 15.85 -13.76 18.92
CA LEU A 296 15.59 -15.11 19.41
C LEU A 296 16.79 -16.05 19.17
N LYS A 297 17.37 -16.02 17.97
CA LYS A 297 18.57 -16.80 17.63
C LYS A 297 19.76 -16.40 18.51
N SER A 298 19.99 -15.11 18.73
CA SER A 298 21.14 -14.62 19.50
C SER A 298 21.07 -14.91 21.00
N LEU A 299 19.88 -15.17 21.52
CA LEU A 299 19.64 -15.64 22.89
C LEU A 299 19.70 -17.17 23.01
N ASP A 300 20.02 -17.87 21.91
CA ASP A 300 20.01 -19.33 21.80
C ASP A 300 18.67 -19.97 22.22
N LEU A 301 17.56 -19.23 22.03
CA LEU A 301 16.23 -19.74 22.38
C LEU A 301 15.85 -20.88 21.44
N LYS A 302 15.31 -21.95 22.02
CA LYS A 302 14.88 -23.15 21.31
C LYS A 302 13.36 -23.26 21.36
N PRO A 303 12.65 -22.64 20.40
CA PRO A 303 11.19 -22.67 20.41
C PRO A 303 10.70 -24.10 20.17
N LYS A 304 9.56 -24.45 20.75
CA LYS A 304 8.92 -25.75 20.51
C LYS A 304 8.46 -25.90 19.06
N ARG A 305 7.93 -24.80 18.51
CA ARG A 305 7.44 -24.66 17.14
C ARG A 305 8.46 -23.95 16.28
N THR A 306 8.41 -24.18 14.97
CA THR A 306 9.21 -23.40 14.04
C THR A 306 8.69 -21.96 14.02
N ILE A 307 9.60 -20.99 14.06
CA ILE A 307 9.26 -19.58 13.88
C ILE A 307 9.79 -19.18 12.50
N ARG A 308 8.89 -18.69 11.66
CA ARG A 308 9.18 -18.29 10.28
C ARG A 308 8.93 -16.79 10.12
N VAL A 309 9.92 -16.09 9.62
CA VAL A 309 9.74 -14.76 9.03
C VAL A 309 9.48 -14.93 7.55
N VAL A 310 8.43 -14.28 7.04
CA VAL A 310 8.20 -14.13 5.61
C VAL A 310 8.18 -12.64 5.29
N LEU A 311 8.99 -12.22 4.32
CA LEU A 311 8.88 -10.90 3.71
C LEU A 311 8.20 -11.07 2.37
N TRP A 312 6.94 -10.64 2.30
CA TRP A 312 6.12 -10.78 1.10
C TRP A 312 6.46 -9.74 0.06
N THR A 313 6.19 -10.07 -1.19
CA THR A 313 6.31 -9.16 -2.31
C THR A 313 4.96 -8.93 -2.97
N ASN A 314 4.76 -7.72 -3.49
CA ASN A 314 3.59 -7.27 -4.24
C ASN A 314 2.34 -7.22 -3.36
N GLU A 315 2.50 -6.56 -2.20
CA GLU A 315 1.39 -6.18 -1.33
C GLU A 315 0.73 -4.89 -1.82
N GLU A 316 1.55 -3.94 -2.30
CA GLU A 316 1.16 -2.60 -2.74
C GLU A 316 0.20 -2.58 -3.94
#